data_AF-A0A534CQ88-F1
#
_entry.id   AF-A0A534CQ88-F1
#
_cell.length_a   1.000
_cell.length_b   1.000
_cell.length_c   1.000
_cell.angle_alpha   90.00
_cell.angle_beta   90.00
_cell.angle_gamma   90.00
#
_symmetry.space_group_name_H-M   'P 1'
#
loop_
_entity.id
_entity.type
_entity.pdbx_description
1 polymer ?
#
loop_
_entity_poly.entity_id
_entity_poly.type
_entity_poly.pdbx_seq_one_letter_code
_entity_poly.pdbx_strand_id
1 'polypeptide(L)'
;MTLPMNSDGDRVRRFIFENRPVRGHWARLGSAWRELRAHSTYPPEVTGLLGEAVVASVLLAATLKFRGTLTFQLEGNGALKLLVAQCTH
;
A
#
# COMPACT_ATOMS: atom_id res chain seq x y z
N MET A 1 -24.44 8.62 -23.74
CA MET A 1 -23.13 7.96 -23.98
C MET A 1 -22.27 8.21 -22.76
N THR A 2 -22.22 7.23 -21.85
CA THR A 2 -21.63 7.35 -20.51
C THR A 2 -20.10 7.30 -20.60
N LEU A 3 -19.43 8.35 -20.13
CA LEU A 3 -17.99 8.39 -19.92
C LEU A 3 -17.59 7.22 -19.00
N PRO A 4 -16.50 6.47 -19.26
CA PRO A 4 -16.06 5.45 -18.32
C PRO A 4 -15.67 6.15 -17.01
N MET A 5 -16.42 5.88 -15.94
CA MET A 5 -16.07 6.26 -14.58
C MET A 5 -14.84 5.46 -14.13
N ASN A 6 -13.66 5.79 -14.65
CA ASN A 6 -12.40 5.23 -14.17
C ASN A 6 -12.10 5.80 -12.78
N SER A 7 -12.78 5.26 -11.78
CA SER A 7 -12.67 5.62 -10.36
C SER A 7 -11.64 4.74 -9.62
N ASP A 8 -10.78 4.06 -10.37
CA ASP A 8 -9.82 3.05 -9.91
C ASP A 8 -8.38 3.59 -9.75
N GLY A 9 -8.27 4.89 -9.48
CA GLY A 9 -6.97 5.54 -9.23
C GLY A 9 -6.44 5.24 -7.82
N ASP A 10 -5.12 5.18 -7.71
CA ASP A 10 -4.42 5.09 -6.44
C ASP A 10 -4.58 6.40 -5.65
N ARG A 11 -4.95 6.32 -4.37
CA ARG A 11 -5.22 7.51 -3.54
C ARG A 11 -4.74 7.30 -2.12
N VAL A 12 -4.09 8.32 -1.56
CA VAL A 12 -3.79 8.43 -0.14
C VAL A 12 -4.41 9.72 0.39
N ARG A 13 -5.15 9.63 1.49
CA ARG A 13 -5.84 10.76 2.13
C ARG A 13 -5.54 10.79 3.61
N ARG A 14 -5.24 11.98 4.11
CA ARG A 14 -5.13 12.26 5.54
C ARG A 14 -6.46 12.81 6.03
N PHE A 15 -6.89 12.38 7.21
CA PHE A 15 -8.05 12.93 7.89
C PHE A 15 -7.73 13.16 9.38
N ILE A 16 -8.48 14.07 9.99
CA ILE A 16 -8.37 14.40 11.40
C ILE A 16 -9.78 14.42 11.99
N PHE A 17 -9.91 14.00 13.24
CA PHE A 17 -11.16 14.14 13.97
C PHE A 17 -11.17 15.48 14.69
N GLU A 18 -12.16 16.33 14.43
CA GLU A 18 -12.23 17.69 15.01
C GLU A 18 -12.24 17.65 16.55
N ASN A 19 -12.92 16.66 17.14
CA ASN A 19 -13.13 16.57 18.58
C ASN A 19 -12.20 15.58 19.29
N ARG A 20 -11.18 15.03 18.61
CA ARG A 20 -10.22 14.08 19.21
C ARG A 20 -8.82 14.29 18.64
N PRO A 21 -7.74 14.17 19.43
CA PRO A 21 -6.36 14.29 18.95
C PRO A 21 -5.89 13.04 18.16
N VAL A 22 -6.71 12.59 17.21
CA VAL A 22 -6.46 11.39 16.39
C VAL A 22 -6.34 11.83 14.94
N ARG A 23 -5.23 11.43 14.31
CA ARG A 23 -4.96 11.63 12.88
C ARG A 23 -5.01 10.28 12.20
N GLY A 24 -5.81 10.19 11.14
CA GLY A 24 -5.95 8.98 10.34
C GLY A 24 -5.38 9.15 8.94
N HIS A 25 -5.00 8.03 8.35
CA HIS A 25 -4.63 7.94 6.94
C HIS A 25 -5.47 6.85 6.30
N TRP A 26 -5.92 7.11 5.08
CA TRP A 26 -6.67 6.17 4.25
C TRP A 26 -5.94 6.03 2.92
N ALA A 27 -5.67 4.79 2.51
CA ALA A 27 -5.05 4.49 1.23
C ALA A 27 -5.90 3.50 0.44
N ARG A 28 -5.96 3.69 -0.87
CA ARG A 28 -6.52 2.75 -1.84
C ARG A 28 -5.52 2.59 -2.97
N LEU A 29 -5.15 1.36 -3.27
CA LEU A 29 -4.32 1.00 -4.40
C LEU A 29 -5.15 0.16 -5.37
N GLY A 30 -5.44 0.72 -6.55
CA GLY A 30 -6.19 0.08 -7.63
C GLY A 30 -5.26 -0.23 -8.79
N SER A 31 -4.85 0.78 -9.55
CA SER A 31 -3.91 0.65 -10.69
C SER A 31 -2.57 0.05 -10.27
N ALA A 32 -1.90 0.62 -9.27
CA ALA A 32 -0.59 0.13 -8.82
C ALA A 32 -0.65 -1.33 -8.35
N TRP A 33 -1.74 -1.72 -7.69
CA TRP A 33 -1.94 -3.09 -7.25
C TRP A 33 -2.14 -4.06 -8.41
N ARG A 34 -2.93 -3.68 -9.42
CA ARG A 34 -3.13 -4.49 -10.63
C ARG A 34 -1.83 -4.67 -11.41
N GLU A 35 -1.06 -3.60 -11.57
CA GLU A 35 0.24 -3.65 -12.24
C GLU A 35 1.20 -4.57 -11.48
N LEU A 36 1.32 -4.42 -10.16
CA LEU A 36 2.19 -5.27 -9.34
C LEU A 36 1.82 -6.76 -9.44
N ARG A 37 0.52 -7.09 -9.45
CA ARG A 37 0.04 -8.47 -9.66
C ARG A 37 0.27 -8.99 -11.08
N ALA A 38 0.39 -8.13 -12.08
CA ALA A 38 0.64 -8.56 -13.45
C ALA A 38 2.09 -9.05 -13.66
N HIS A 39 3.03 -8.62 -12.82
CA HIS A 39 4.45 -8.96 -12.96
C HIS A 39 4.76 -10.41 -12.53
N SER A 40 4.02 -10.95 -11.56
CA SER A 40 4.27 -12.28 -11.01
C SER A 40 3.00 -12.96 -10.53
N THR A 41 2.88 -14.26 -10.80
CA THR A 41 1.79 -15.08 -10.26
C THR A 41 2.24 -15.71 -8.94
N TYR A 42 1.69 -15.21 -7.83
CA TYR A 42 1.90 -15.77 -6.49
C TYR A 42 0.66 -16.55 -6.03
N PRO A 43 0.81 -17.50 -5.09
CA PRO A 43 -0.33 -18.08 -4.38
C PRO A 43 -1.22 -16.99 -3.77
N PRO A 44 -2.54 -17.24 -3.63
CA PRO A 44 -3.48 -16.25 -3.07
C PRO A 44 -3.06 -15.70 -1.71
N GLU A 45 -2.48 -16.55 -0.85
CA GLU A 45 -2.04 -16.18 0.50
C GLU A 45 -0.88 -15.18 0.45
N VAL A 46 0.11 -15.44 -0.41
CA VAL A 46 1.27 -14.55 -0.63
C VAL A 46 0.82 -13.25 -1.29
N THR A 47 -0.12 -13.32 -2.23
CA THR A 47 -0.72 -12.14 -2.86
C THR A 47 -1.43 -11.26 -1.83
N GLY A 48 -2.17 -11.85 -0.88
CA GLY A 48 -2.80 -11.11 0.21
C GLY A 48 -1.79 -10.37 1.07
N LEU A 49 -0.77 -11.08 1.56
CA LEU A 49 0.29 -10.51 2.39
C LEU A 49 1.08 -9.40 1.68
N LEU A 50 1.36 -9.57 0.39
CA LEU A 50 2.01 -8.56 -0.42
C LEU A 50 1.17 -7.29 -0.55
N GLY A 51 -0.14 -7.43 -0.74
CA GLY A 51 -1.07 -6.30 -0.78
C GLY A 51 -1.10 -5.53 0.54
N GLU A 52 -1.19 -6.26 1.65
CA GLU A 52 -1.14 -5.67 3.00
C GLU A 52 0.18 -4.93 3.24
N ALA A 53 1.31 -5.54 2.90
CA ALA A 53 2.63 -4.94 3.08
C ALA A 53 2.83 -3.68 2.23
N VAL A 54 2.33 -3.66 0.99
CA VAL A 54 2.40 -2.49 0.10
C VAL A 54 1.51 -1.36 0.61
N VAL A 55 0.28 -1.65 1.04
CA VAL A 55 -0.59 -0.63 1.63
C VAL A 55 0.00 -0.10 2.95
N ALA A 56 0.56 -0.98 3.78
CA ALA A 56 1.22 -0.60 5.03
C ALA A 56 2.44 0.31 4.76
N SER A 57 3.29 -0.02 3.79
CA SER A 57 4.45 0.80 3.45
C SER A 57 4.06 2.19 2.96
N VAL A 58 3.00 2.29 2.14
CA VAL A 58 2.44 3.57 1.67
C VAL A 58 1.87 4.40 2.82
N LEU A 59 1.11 3.77 3.73
CA LEU A 59 0.55 4.45 4.90
C LEU A 59 1.66 4.94 5.86
N LEU A 60 2.69 4.12 6.10
CA LEU A 60 3.84 4.50 6.90
C LEU A 60 4.60 5.66 6.25
N ALA A 61 4.87 5.57 4.95
CA ALA A 61 5.53 6.62 4.20
C ALA A 61 4.75 7.95 4.30
N ALA A 62 3.43 7.94 4.20
CA ALA A 62 2.58 9.14 4.33
C ALA A 62 2.63 9.83 5.71
N THR A 63 3.20 9.17 6.73
CA THR A 63 3.45 9.76 8.06
C THR A 63 4.83 10.40 8.20
N LEU A 64 5.77 10.10 7.29
CA LEU A 64 7.12 10.63 7.34
C LEU A 64 7.15 12.11 6.93
N LYS A 65 7.95 12.91 7.64
CA LYS A 65 8.08 14.36 7.39
C LYS A 65 9.25 14.72 6.46
N PHE A 66 9.97 13.73 5.98
CA PHE A 66 11.18 13.89 5.19
C PHE A 66 11.07 13.09 3.88
N ARG A 67 11.76 13.56 2.85
CA ARG A 67 11.86 12.85 1.57
C ARG A 67 12.86 11.71 1.71
N GLY A 68 12.42 10.51 1.39
CA GLY A 68 13.23 9.31 1.54
C GLY A 68 12.51 8.08 0.99
N THR A 69 13.24 6.97 0.99
CA THR A 69 12.72 5.66 0.62
C THR A 69 12.48 4.85 1.88
N LEU A 70 11.24 4.42 2.09
CA LEU A 70 10.88 3.46 3.12
C LEU A 70 10.96 2.05 2.54
N THR A 71 11.72 1.18 3.19
CA THR A 71 11.76 -0.26 2.89
C THR A 71 11.06 -0.99 4.01
N PHE A 72 9.98 -1.69 3.67
CA PHE A 72 9.22 -2.54 4.57
C PHE A 72 9.56 -3.99 4.28
N GLN A 73 10.23 -4.65 5.22
CA GLN A 73 10.75 -6.00 5.07
C GLN A 73 10.16 -6.91 6.13
N LEU A 74 9.64 -8.06 5.71
CA LEU A 74 9.20 -9.14 6.58
C LEU A 74 10.03 -10.37 6.27
N GLU A 75 10.59 -10.96 7.32
CA GLU A 75 11.33 -12.21 7.26
C GLU A 75 10.57 -13.29 8.02
N GLY A 76 10.47 -14.45 7.40
CA GLY A 76 9.78 -15.59 7.95
C GLY A 76 10.62 -16.85 7.85
N ASN A 77 10.40 -17.78 8.79
CA ASN A 77 11.08 -19.08 8.79
C ASN A 77 10.26 -20.16 8.06
N GLY A 78 9.30 -19.76 7.23
CA GLY A 78 8.34 -20.65 6.55
C GLY A 78 8.46 -20.64 5.03
N ALA A 79 7.37 -21.00 4.34
CA ALA A 79 7.30 -21.04 2.86
C ALA A 79 7.56 -19.67 2.21
N LEU A 80 7.21 -18.59 2.92
CA LEU A 80 7.60 -17.22 2.57
C LEU A 80 8.78 -16.82 3.45
N LYS A 81 9.98 -16.77 2.86
CA LYS A 81 11.21 -16.42 3.57
C LYS A 81 11.40 -14.92 3.74
N LEU A 82 11.07 -14.17 2.69
CA LEU A 82 11.31 -12.75 2.61
C LEU A 82 10.22 -12.08 1.78
N LEU A 83 9.68 -10.99 2.30
CA LEU A 83 8.79 -10.08 1.59
C LEU A 83 9.34 -8.66 1.75
N VAL A 84 9.52 -7.97 0.63
CA VAL A 84 10.01 -6.58 0.63
C VAL A 84 9.04 -5.72 -0.16
N ALA A 85 8.59 -4.62 0.44
CA ALA A 85 7.84 -3.56 -0.20
C ALA A 85 8.59 -2.24 -0.02
N GLN A 86 8.85 -1.52 -1.10
CA GLN A 86 9.51 -0.22 -1.06
C GLN A 86 8.55 0.88 -1.50
N CYS A 87 8.57 2.01 -0.79
CA CYS A 87 7.79 3.19 -1.11
C CYS A 87 8.68 4.43 -0.99
N THR A 88 8.57 5.35 -1.95
CA THR A 88 9.21 6.67 -1.90
C THR A 88 8.20 7.74 -1.47
N HIS A 89 8.65 8.74 -0.70
CA HIS A 89 7.84 9.88 -0.23
C HIS A 89 8.36 11.23 -0.76
#